data_AF-A0A7C1HJ17-F1
#
_entry.id   AF-A0A7C1HJ17-F1
#
_cell.length_a   1.000
_cell.length_b   1.000
_cell.length_c   1.000
_cell.angle_alpha   90.00
_cell.angle_beta   90.00
_cell.angle_gamma   90.00
#
_symmetry.space_group_name_H-M   'P 1'
#
loop_
_entity.id
_entity.type
_entity.pdbx_description
1 polymer ?
#
loop_
_entity_poly.entity_id
_entity_poly.type
_entity_poly.pdbx_seq_one_letter_code
_entity_poly.pdbx_strand_id
1 'polypeptide(L)'
;MAEKRLSIFERYLTVWVLLCIGGGIALGKLAPGLATALDSLSLYQVSIPIAVCLFFMMYPIMVKIDFSKVVRAAKTPKPVLLTLAVNWAVKPFTMFLFASFFLGTVFRGLLPGMETLLDGSEVELWRSYVSGAILLGIAPCTAMVLMWSHLARGNDGLTLVMVAINSLTMLV
;
A
#
# COMPACT_ATOMS: atom_id res chain seq x y z
N MET A 1 14.47 2.93 -29.79
CA MET A 1 14.46 3.17 -28.32
C MET A 1 15.23 2.04 -27.67
N ALA A 2 16.31 2.35 -26.95
CA ALA A 2 17.17 1.34 -26.32
C ALA A 2 16.35 0.48 -25.34
N GLU A 3 16.47 -0.83 -25.48
CA GLU A 3 15.83 -1.81 -24.61
C GLU A 3 16.46 -1.68 -23.21
N LYS A 4 15.79 -0.98 -22.30
CA LYS A 4 16.29 -0.75 -20.94
C LYS A 4 16.15 -2.07 -20.16
N ARG A 5 17.20 -2.87 -20.15
CA ARG A 5 17.26 -4.12 -19.36
C ARG A 5 17.10 -3.74 -17.88
N LEU A 6 16.13 -4.38 -17.21
CA LEU A 6 15.97 -4.26 -15.76
C LEU A 6 17.29 -4.64 -15.08
N SER A 7 17.72 -3.83 -14.12
CA SER A 7 18.90 -4.14 -13.31
C SER A 7 18.70 -5.50 -12.61
N ILE A 8 19.79 -6.21 -12.31
CA ILE A 8 19.74 -7.48 -11.55
C ILE A 8 18.97 -7.28 -10.24
N PHE A 9 19.12 -6.11 -9.61
CA PHE A 9 18.39 -5.73 -8.41
C PHE A 9 16.87 -5.60 -8.65
N GLU A 10 16.45 -4.90 -9.71
CA GLU A 10 15.03 -4.73 -10.07
C GLU A 10 14.39 -6.09 -10.42
N ARG A 11 15.14 -6.97 -11.09
CA ARG A 11 14.67 -8.29 -11.49
C ARG A 11 14.44 -9.22 -10.30
N TYR A 12 15.28 -9.14 -9.27
CA TYR A 12 15.19 -9.98 -8.07
C TYR A 12 14.58 -9.24 -6.87
N LEU A 13 13.88 -8.13 -7.10
CA LEU A 13 13.31 -7.30 -6.02
C LEU A 13 12.43 -8.11 -5.06
N THR A 14 11.65 -9.07 -5.56
CA THR A 14 10.80 -9.94 -4.73
C THR A 14 11.61 -10.80 -3.76
N VAL A 15 12.77 -11.31 -4.17
CA VAL A 15 13.68 -12.09 -3.33
C VAL A 15 14.29 -11.20 -2.25
N TRP A 16 14.75 -10.00 -2.63
CA TRP A 16 15.27 -9.02 -1.67
C TRP A 16 14.23 -8.62 -0.63
N VAL A 17 12.98 -8.37 -1.04
CA VAL A 17 11.88 -8.04 -0.13
C VAL A 17 11.62 -9.19 0.84
N LEU A 18 11.56 -10.44 0.37
CA LEU A 18 11.40 -11.61 1.25
C LEU A 18 12.56 -11.78 2.23
N LEU A 19 13.80 -11.57 1.79
CA LEU A 19 14.97 -11.61 2.66
C LEU A 19 14.93 -10.49 3.72
N CYS A 20 14.52 -9.28 3.35
CA CYS A 20 14.36 -8.18 4.31
C CYS A 20 13.24 -8.45 5.32
N ILE A 21 12.11 -9.03 4.90
CA ILE A 21 11.02 -9.43 5.82
C ILE A 21 11.52 -10.49 6.79
N GLY A 22 12.15 -11.56 6.28
CA GLY A 22 12.68 -12.64 7.10
C GLY A 22 13.77 -12.16 8.07
N GLY A 23 14.70 -11.34 7.58
CA GLY A 23 15.75 -10.73 8.38
C GLY A 23 15.19 -9.80 9.45
N GLY A 24 14.19 -8.98 9.11
CA GLY A 24 13.50 -8.11 10.07
C GLY A 24 12.80 -8.87 11.18
N ILE A 25 12.09 -9.95 10.85
CA ILE A 25 11.43 -10.82 11.85
C ILE A 25 12.46 -11.50 12.76
N ALA A 26 13.53 -12.05 12.20
CA ALA A 26 14.60 -12.69 12.97
C ALA A 26 15.28 -11.70 13.91
N LEU A 27 15.59 -10.50 13.42
CA LEU A 27 16.22 -9.44 14.19
C LEU A 27 15.30 -8.90 15.29
N GLY A 28 13.99 -8.77 15.02
CA GLY A 28 12.99 -8.41 16.02
C GLY A 28 12.84 -9.45 17.13
N LYS A 29 13.02 -10.75 16.83
CA LYS A 29 13.00 -11.82 17.83
C LYS A 29 14.30 -11.93 18.64
N LEU A 30 15.46 -11.70 18.03
CA LEU A 30 16.78 -11.85 18.66
C LEU A 30 17.20 -10.61 19.47
N ALA A 31 16.73 -9.42 19.07
CA ALA A 31 17.05 -8.15 19.72
C ALA A 31 15.77 -7.33 19.99
N PRO A 32 14.91 -7.77 20.94
CA PRO A 32 13.67 -7.07 21.26
C PRO A 32 13.91 -5.63 21.73
N GLY A 33 15.08 -5.34 22.33
CA GLY A 33 15.49 -4.00 22.73
C GLY A 33 15.61 -3.01 21.57
N LEU A 34 15.96 -3.48 20.36
CA LEU A 34 16.02 -2.62 19.17
C LEU A 34 14.61 -2.32 18.63
N ALA A 35 13.71 -3.31 18.68
CA ALA A 35 12.31 -3.11 18.30
C ALA A 35 11.63 -2.11 19.24
N THR A 36 11.84 -2.23 20.56
CA THR A 36 11.31 -1.27 21.55
C THR A 36 11.94 0.12 21.42
N ALA A 37 13.23 0.22 21.06
CA ALA A 37 13.86 1.51 20.81
C ALA A 37 13.30 2.21 19.55
N LEU A 38 13.07 1.45 18.47
CA LEU A 38 12.42 1.95 17.26
C LEU A 38 10.96 2.35 17.51
N ASP A 39 10.25 1.62 18.37
CA ASP A 39 8.89 1.95 18.77
C ASP A 39 8.84 3.18 19.70
N SER A 40 9.84 3.35 20.56
CA SER A 40 9.99 4.57 21.38
C SER A 40 10.29 5.83 20.56
N LEU A 41 10.76 5.68 19.32
CA LEU A 41 10.92 6.73 18.32
C LEU A 41 9.62 7.01 17.54
N SER A 42 8.46 6.55 18.05
CA SER A 42 7.13 6.84 17.53
C SER A 42 6.56 8.10 18.18
N LEU A 43 6.05 9.03 17.36
CA LEU A 43 5.25 10.17 17.81
C LEU A 43 3.82 9.92 17.36
N TYR A 44 2.87 9.91 18.30
CA TYR A 44 1.45 9.70 18.02
C TYR A 44 1.19 8.47 17.11
N GLN A 45 1.78 7.32 17.45
CA GLN A 45 1.63 6.04 16.73
C GLN A 45 2.28 6.00 15.32
N VAL A 46 3.02 7.04 14.92
CA VAL A 46 3.77 7.06 13.66
C VAL A 46 5.27 7.02 13.96
N SER A 47 5.93 5.94 13.55
CA SER A 47 7.38 5.81 13.67
C SER A 47 8.09 6.83 12.79
N ILE A 48 8.87 7.74 13.40
CA ILE A 48 9.61 8.79 12.69
C ILE A 48 10.48 8.19 11.57
N PRO A 49 11.23 7.09 11.77
CA PRO A 49 12.05 6.49 10.71
C PRO A 49 11.21 6.05 9.50
N ILE A 50 10.05 5.43 9.75
CA ILE A 50 9.15 4.97 8.68
C ILE A 50 8.58 6.16 7.93
N ALA A 51 8.17 7.22 8.63
CA ALA A 51 7.66 8.44 8.01
C ALA A 51 8.70 9.10 7.10
N VAL A 52 9.97 9.18 7.54
CA VAL A 52 11.07 9.71 6.73
C VAL A 52 11.30 8.83 5.48
N CYS A 53 11.34 7.50 5.63
CA CYS A 53 11.47 6.59 4.49
C CYS A 53 10.32 6.74 3.49
N LEU A 54 9.07 6.84 3.96
CA LEU A 54 7.89 7.07 3.12
C LEU A 54 7.97 8.42 2.40
N PHE A 55 8.42 9.47 3.08
CA PHE A 55 8.61 10.80 2.46
C PHE A 55 9.64 10.74 1.32
N PHE A 56 10.80 10.12 1.55
CA PHE A 56 11.82 9.94 0.52
C PHE A 56 11.37 9.05 -0.63
N MET A 57 10.47 8.10 -0.40
CA MET A 57 9.88 7.29 -1.46
C MET A 57 8.84 8.06 -2.29
N MET A 58 8.09 8.97 -1.67
CA MET A 58 7.06 9.76 -2.34
C MET A 58 7.64 10.93 -3.15
N TYR A 59 8.70 11.56 -2.65
CA TYR A 59 9.33 12.73 -3.29
C TYR A 59 9.73 12.51 -4.77
N PRO A 60 10.40 11.41 -5.16
CA PRO A 60 10.77 11.14 -6.56
C PRO A 60 9.58 11.05 -7.51
N ILE A 61 8.43 10.59 -7.02
CA ILE A 61 7.22 10.49 -7.84
C ILE A 61 6.64 11.89 -8.06
N MET A 62 6.57 12.71 -6.99
CA MET A 62 6.04 14.07 -7.05
C MET A 62 6.85 14.96 -8.02
N VAL A 63 8.18 14.86 -8.03
CA VAL A 63 9.05 15.66 -8.91
C VAL A 63 8.99 15.20 -10.38
N LYS A 64 8.60 13.95 -10.65
CA LYS A 64 8.45 13.42 -12.02
C LYS A 64 7.13 13.82 -12.69
N ILE A 65 6.28 14.60 -12.02
CA ILE A 65 4.97 15.01 -12.54
C ILE A 65 5.14 16.16 -13.55
N ASP A 66 4.83 15.88 -14.81
CA ASP A 66 4.75 16.89 -15.87
C ASP A 66 3.30 17.40 -15.99
N PHE A 67 3.04 18.59 -15.44
CA PHE A 67 1.71 19.21 -15.39
C PHE A 67 1.08 19.43 -16.78
N SER A 68 1.88 19.59 -17.83
CA SER A 68 1.33 19.74 -19.20
C SER A 68 0.67 18.45 -19.70
N LYS A 69 1.21 17.28 -19.32
CA LYS A 69 0.62 15.97 -19.68
C LYS A 69 -0.63 15.68 -18.87
N VAL A 70 -0.68 16.13 -17.62
CA VAL A 70 -1.85 16.01 -16.72
C VAL A 70 -3.07 16.69 -17.33
N VAL A 71 -2.94 17.94 -17.78
CA VAL A 71 -4.06 18.70 -18.37
C VAL A 71 -4.59 18.05 -19.65
N ARG A 72 -3.72 17.45 -20.47
CA ARG A 72 -4.12 16.77 -21.70
C ARG A 72 -4.80 15.43 -21.43
N ALA A 73 -4.34 14.68 -20.44
CA ALA A 73 -4.93 13.41 -20.02
C ALA A 73 -6.23 13.58 -19.21
N ALA A 74 -6.40 14.69 -18.48
CA ALA A 74 -7.66 15.03 -17.82
C ALA A 74 -8.84 15.22 -18.79
N LYS A 75 -8.56 15.47 -20.09
CA LYS A 75 -9.60 15.58 -21.15
C LYS A 75 -10.21 14.24 -21.56
N THR A 76 -9.71 13.11 -21.06
CA THR A 76 -10.29 11.78 -21.31
C THR A 76 -10.91 11.20 -20.04
N PRO A 77 -12.20 11.46 -19.76
CA PRO A 77 -12.82 11.08 -18.49
C PRO A 77 -13.20 9.59 -18.40
N LYS A 78 -13.43 8.91 -19.54
CA LYS A 78 -13.88 7.51 -19.56
C LYS A 78 -12.96 6.57 -18.74
N PRO A 79 -11.63 6.59 -18.93
CA PRO A 79 -10.75 5.72 -18.18
C PRO A 79 -10.71 6.08 -16.69
N VAL A 80 -10.72 7.37 -16.34
CA VAL A 80 -10.70 7.83 -14.94
C VAL A 80 -11.97 7.40 -14.19
N LEU A 81 -13.13 7.56 -14.81
CA LEU A 81 -14.42 7.19 -14.23
C LEU A 81 -14.52 5.68 -14.00
N LEU A 82 -14.03 4.88 -14.96
CA LEU A 82 -13.99 3.42 -14.83
C LEU A 82 -13.12 3.01 -13.63
N THR A 83 -11.93 3.60 -13.50
CA THR A 83 -11.01 3.29 -12.39
C THR A 83 -11.61 3.70 -11.05
N LEU A 84 -12.26 4.87 -10.95
CA LEU A 84 -12.97 5.31 -9.75
C LEU A 84 -14.11 4.35 -9.38
N ALA A 85 -14.94 3.96 -10.34
CA ALA A 85 -16.03 3.02 -10.12
C ALA A 85 -15.51 1.67 -9.61
N VAL A 86 -14.44 1.13 -10.21
CA VAL A 86 -13.83 -0.12 -9.76
C VAL A 86 -13.22 0.03 -8.36
N ASN A 87 -12.51 1.12 -8.09
CA ASN A 87 -11.83 1.35 -6.82
C ASN A 87 -12.79 1.57 -5.65
N TRP A 88 -13.93 2.21 -5.87
CA TRP A 88 -14.86 2.58 -4.80
C TRP A 88 -16.11 1.70 -4.74
N ALA A 89 -16.61 1.20 -5.88
CA ALA A 89 -17.82 0.36 -5.91
C ALA A 89 -17.52 -1.14 -5.96
N VAL A 90 -16.36 -1.58 -6.43
CA VAL A 90 -16.03 -3.01 -6.53
C VAL A 90 -15.04 -3.42 -5.44
N LYS A 91 -13.91 -2.72 -5.34
CA LYS A 91 -12.78 -3.07 -4.48
C LYS A 91 -13.14 -3.22 -2.99
N PRO A 92 -13.92 -2.33 -2.35
CA PRO A 92 -14.21 -2.45 -0.92
C PRO A 92 -15.05 -3.70 -0.61
N PHE A 93 -16.03 -3.99 -1.46
CA PHE A 93 -16.90 -5.16 -1.28
C PHE A 93 -16.17 -6.47 -1.57
N THR A 94 -15.33 -6.50 -2.61
CA THR A 94 -14.48 -7.68 -2.86
C THR A 94 -13.51 -7.89 -1.71
N MET A 95 -12.88 -6.83 -1.19
CA MET A 95 -11.95 -6.97 -0.08
C MET A 95 -12.65 -7.40 1.20
N PHE A 96 -13.83 -6.86 1.51
CA PHE A 96 -14.65 -7.30 2.64
C PHE A 96 -15.01 -8.78 2.52
N LEU A 97 -15.44 -9.21 1.32
CA LEU A 97 -15.80 -10.61 1.06
C LEU A 97 -14.59 -11.54 1.29
N PHE A 98 -13.44 -11.23 0.69
CA PHE A 98 -12.24 -12.05 0.82
C PHE A 98 -11.67 -12.03 2.24
N ALA A 99 -11.57 -10.86 2.88
CA ALA A 99 -11.07 -10.74 4.24
C ALA A 99 -11.97 -11.52 5.22
N SER A 100 -13.29 -11.35 5.13
CA SER A 100 -14.23 -12.03 6.03
C SER A 100 -14.28 -13.53 5.80
N PHE A 101 -14.17 -13.99 4.55
CA PHE A 101 -14.10 -15.41 4.23
C PHE A 101 -12.78 -16.03 4.74
N PHE A 102 -11.63 -15.50 4.34
CA PHE A 102 -10.36 -16.11 4.72
C PHE A 102 -10.06 -15.95 6.21
N LEU A 103 -10.13 -14.74 6.77
CA LEU A 103 -9.75 -14.50 8.16
C LEU A 103 -10.87 -14.83 9.15
N GLY A 104 -12.14 -14.65 8.74
CA GLY A 104 -13.30 -14.89 9.60
C GLY A 104 -13.83 -16.34 9.60
N THR A 105 -13.63 -17.12 8.52
CA THR A 105 -14.09 -18.52 8.48
C THR A 105 -12.93 -19.52 8.37
N VAL A 106 -12.05 -19.38 7.38
CA VAL A 106 -11.00 -20.38 7.09
C VAL A 106 -9.88 -20.36 8.15
N PHE A 107 -9.33 -19.18 8.46
CA PHE A 107 -8.20 -19.00 9.36
C PHE A 107 -8.60 -18.65 10.79
N ARG A 108 -9.88 -18.68 11.13
CA ARG A 108 -10.37 -18.35 12.48
C ARG A 108 -9.70 -19.22 13.55
N GLY A 109 -9.48 -20.51 13.27
CA GLY A 109 -8.79 -21.42 14.19
C GLY A 109 -7.28 -21.18 14.30
N LEU A 110 -6.67 -20.51 13.32
CA LEU A 110 -5.24 -20.18 13.30
C LEU A 110 -4.93 -18.84 13.99
N LEU A 111 -5.96 -18.03 14.28
CA LEU A 111 -5.86 -16.70 14.89
C LEU A 111 -6.55 -16.65 16.26
N PRO A 112 -6.15 -17.48 17.25
CA PRO A 112 -6.66 -17.36 18.61
C PRO A 112 -6.05 -16.14 19.31
N GLY A 113 -6.88 -15.28 19.88
CA GLY A 113 -6.41 -14.14 20.67
C GLY A 113 -7.46 -13.03 20.80
N MET A 114 -7.28 -12.21 21.82
CA MET A 114 -7.98 -10.93 21.97
C MET A 114 -6.97 -9.80 21.80
N GLU A 115 -7.37 -8.75 21.14
CA GLU A 115 -6.61 -7.50 21.05
C GLU A 115 -7.34 -6.41 21.83
N THR A 116 -6.59 -5.73 22.70
CA THR A 116 -7.07 -4.56 23.43
C THR A 116 -6.92 -3.33 22.55
N LEU A 117 -8.05 -2.75 22.11
CA LEU A 117 -8.06 -1.50 21.37
C LEU A 117 -7.73 -0.32 22.30
N LEU A 118 -7.35 0.82 21.70
CA LEU A 118 -7.03 2.06 22.42
C LEU A 118 -8.17 2.55 23.34
N ASP A 119 -9.43 2.24 23.00
CA ASP A 119 -10.62 2.54 23.81
C ASP A 119 -10.83 1.57 24.99
N GLY A 120 -9.93 0.61 25.22
CA GLY A 120 -10.04 -0.39 26.27
C GLY A 120 -11.04 -1.52 25.98
N SER A 121 -11.61 -1.56 24.78
CA SER A 121 -12.44 -2.68 24.33
C SER A 121 -11.60 -3.85 23.85
N GLU A 122 -11.95 -5.06 24.30
CA GLU A 122 -11.34 -6.29 23.81
C GLU A 122 -12.11 -6.81 22.59
N VAL A 123 -11.39 -6.99 21.48
CA VAL A 123 -11.94 -7.56 20.25
C VAL A 123 -11.19 -8.82 19.87
N GLU A 124 -11.91 -9.76 19.27
CA GLU A 124 -11.29 -10.98 18.75
C GLU A 124 -10.28 -10.63 17.65
N LEU A 125 -9.08 -11.21 17.71
CA LEU A 125 -7.94 -10.85 16.87
C LEU A 125 -8.24 -10.95 15.36
N TRP A 126 -9.06 -11.91 14.95
CA TRP A 126 -9.46 -12.03 13.54
C TRP A 126 -10.25 -10.81 13.05
N ARG A 127 -11.03 -10.14 13.91
CA ARG A 127 -11.80 -8.94 13.54
C ARG A 127 -10.87 -7.77 13.28
N SER A 128 -9.81 -7.62 14.09
CA SER A 128 -8.77 -6.63 13.85
C SER A 128 -7.98 -6.88 12.58
N TYR A 129 -7.65 -8.14 12.26
CA TYR A 129 -7.00 -8.45 10.99
C TYR A 129 -7.91 -8.22 9.79
N VAL A 130 -9.22 -8.49 9.91
CA VAL A 130 -10.19 -8.17 8.86
C VAL A 130 -10.27 -6.66 8.64
N SER A 131 -10.35 -5.85 9.71
CA SER A 131 -10.38 -4.39 9.57
C SER A 131 -9.09 -3.87 8.94
N GLY A 132 -7.93 -4.35 9.37
CA GLY A 132 -6.63 -4.03 8.77
C GLY A 132 -6.56 -4.40 7.29
N ALA A 133 -7.04 -5.58 6.91
CA ALA A 133 -7.08 -6.02 5.52
C ALA A 133 -8.00 -5.14 4.64
N ILE A 134 -9.14 -4.70 5.17
CA ILE A 134 -10.05 -3.77 4.49
C ILE A 134 -9.38 -2.40 4.33
N LEU A 135 -8.75 -1.86 5.37
CA LEU A 135 -8.05 -0.58 5.33
C LEU A 135 -6.92 -0.59 4.29
N LEU A 136 -6.10 -1.63 4.29
CA LEU A 136 -5.05 -1.85 3.27
C LEU A 136 -5.64 -2.00 1.87
N GLY A 137 -6.79 -2.66 1.75
CA GLY A 137 -7.49 -2.85 0.48
C GLY A 137 -8.06 -1.54 -0.08
N ILE A 138 -8.50 -0.60 0.74
CA ILE A 138 -9.02 0.69 0.26
C ILE A 138 -7.87 1.63 -0.13
N ALA A 139 -6.71 1.51 0.52
CA ALA A 139 -5.56 2.36 0.26
C ALA A 139 -5.14 2.35 -1.24
N PRO A 140 -4.95 3.53 -1.86
CA PRO A 140 -4.49 3.62 -3.23
C PRO A 140 -2.98 3.38 -3.31
N CYS A 141 -2.57 2.47 -4.21
CA CYS A 141 -1.15 2.29 -4.49
C CYS A 141 -0.72 3.19 -5.67
N THR A 142 0.04 4.23 -5.38
CA THR A 142 0.46 5.22 -6.40
C THR A 142 1.71 4.77 -7.16
N ALA A 143 2.73 4.31 -6.44
CA ALA A 143 4.03 3.95 -7.01
C ALA A 143 3.97 2.72 -7.92
N MET A 144 3.30 1.67 -7.47
CA MET A 144 3.28 0.40 -8.20
C MET A 144 2.50 0.50 -9.50
N VAL A 145 1.39 1.26 -9.51
CA VAL A 145 0.57 1.47 -10.70
C VAL A 145 1.34 2.22 -11.79
N LEU A 146 2.17 3.21 -11.42
CA LEU A 146 3.05 3.90 -12.36
C LEU A 146 4.11 2.95 -12.95
N MET A 147 4.73 2.11 -12.12
CA MET A 147 5.70 1.10 -12.60
C MET A 147 5.05 0.08 -13.53
N TRP A 148 3.87 -0.46 -13.20
CA TRP A 148 3.14 -1.39 -14.07
C TRP A 148 2.71 -0.74 -15.38
N SER A 149 2.22 0.50 -15.33
CA SER A 149 1.89 1.28 -16.53
C SER A 149 3.12 1.43 -17.43
N HIS A 150 4.26 1.79 -16.84
CA HIS A 150 5.50 1.94 -17.57
C HIS A 150 5.97 0.62 -18.21
N LEU A 151 5.91 -0.50 -17.47
CA LEU A 151 6.26 -1.83 -17.98
C LEU A 151 5.29 -2.33 -19.06
N ALA A 152 4.01 -2.01 -18.95
CA ALA A 152 2.97 -2.35 -19.92
C ALA A 152 2.96 -1.44 -21.15
N ARG A 153 3.91 -0.49 -21.27
CA ARG A 153 3.95 0.54 -22.33
C ARG A 153 2.67 1.38 -22.38
N GLY A 154 2.08 1.64 -21.22
CA GLY A 154 0.91 2.48 -21.03
C GLY A 154 1.19 3.98 -21.16
N ASN A 155 0.13 4.79 -21.02
CA ASN A 155 0.26 6.25 -21.04
C ASN A 155 0.52 6.77 -19.62
N ASP A 156 1.78 7.06 -19.31
CA ASP A 156 2.22 7.54 -18.01
C ASP A 156 1.48 8.82 -17.55
N GLY A 157 1.15 9.72 -18.47
CA GLY A 157 0.40 10.95 -18.16
C GLY A 157 -1.04 10.67 -17.73
N LEU A 158 -1.70 9.70 -18.38
CA LEU A 158 -3.05 9.27 -18.00
C LEU A 158 -3.06 8.51 -16.68
N THR A 159 -2.10 7.61 -16.48
CA THR A 159 -1.94 6.87 -15.23
C THR A 159 -1.72 7.81 -14.05
N LEU A 160 -0.89 8.84 -14.23
CA LEU A 160 -0.64 9.85 -13.21
C LEU A 160 -1.91 10.63 -12.85
N VAL A 161 -2.70 11.05 -13.84
CA VAL A 161 -3.99 11.72 -13.62
C VAL A 161 -4.95 10.82 -12.85
N MET A 162 -5.08 9.54 -13.24
CA MET A 162 -5.95 8.59 -12.53
C MET A 162 -5.54 8.42 -11.07
N VAL A 163 -4.24 8.26 -10.81
CA VAL A 163 -3.70 8.11 -9.46
C VAL A 163 -3.95 9.36 -8.64
N ALA A 164 -3.67 10.54 -9.19
CA ALA A 164 -3.89 11.82 -8.51
C ALA A 164 -5.37 12.05 -8.17
N ILE A 165 -6.28 11.81 -9.13
CA ILE A 165 -7.72 11.93 -8.90
C ILE A 165 -8.17 10.94 -7.84
N ASN A 166 -7.74 9.69 -7.90
CA ASN A 166 -8.14 8.67 -6.93
C ASN A 166 -7.62 8.96 -5.52
N SER A 167 -6.39 9.48 -5.38
CA SER A 167 -5.86 9.96 -4.09
C SER A 167 -6.61 11.18 -3.58
N LEU A 168 -7.02 12.11 -4.45
CA LEU A 168 -7.80 13.29 -4.05
C LEU A 168 -9.22 12.90 -3.62
N THR A 169 -9.86 11.94 -4.31
CA THR A 169 -11.16 11.38 -3.92
C THR A 169 -11.11 10.69 -2.55
N MET A 170 -9.95 10.19 -2.11
CA MET A 170 -9.82 9.62 -0.76
C MET A 170 -9.77 10.70 0.34
N LEU A 171 -9.36 11.93 0.01
CA LEU A 171 -9.27 13.04 0.98
C LEU A 171 -10.60 13.77 1.20
N VAL A 172 -11.57 13.60 0.30
CA VAL A 172 -12.89 14.26 0.31
C VAL A 172 -13.94 13.24 0.74
#